data_AF-Q0YUS9-F1
#
_entry.id   AF-Q0YUS9-F1
#
_cell.length_a   1.000
_cell.length_b   1.000
_cell.length_c   1.000
_cell.angle_alpha   90.00
_cell.angle_beta   90.00
_cell.angle_gamma   90.00
#
_symmetry.space_group_name_H-M   'P 1'
#
loop_
_entity.id
_entity.type
_entity.pdbx_description
1 polymer ?
#
loop_
_entity_poly.entity_id
_entity_poly.type
_entity_poly.pdbx_seq_one_letter_code
_entity_poly.pdbx_strand_id
1 'polypeptide(L)'
;MNDPRVQYRIHSNWRHHVLRYMDNKPKKQSLHLSNSTLEYCRGNVEWAEALDLWISFMKEEERYSFYRHFVSQSFADAKISIQLLIDRQKTDPSIRMPLLRDTFMCYSRPFTKSRGRLGVKYCIKKDIGSPAPKMIHDKVITERDQLYAHCDLSPLQPRLSLLGISLKGSGYYWDNYVKILPDILGLIEHAILLTENYTNSLGMSDVKTYFKHFEETGGLEEQEPTFLNELYGYE
;
A
#
# COMPACT_ATOMS: atom_id res chain seq x y z
N MET A 1 -7.99 5.01 -30.44
CA MET A 1 -6.89 5.07 -29.45
C MET A 1 -7.17 3.98 -28.43
N ASN A 2 -6.42 2.87 -28.48
CA ASN A 2 -6.57 1.79 -27.52
C ASN A 2 -6.13 2.27 -26.14
N ASP A 3 -7.05 2.24 -25.17
CA ASP A 3 -6.72 2.46 -23.77
C ASP A 3 -5.77 1.32 -23.33
N PRO A 4 -4.53 1.61 -22.91
CA PRO A 4 -3.61 0.58 -22.43
C PRO A 4 -4.21 -0.21 -21.25
N ARG A 5 -5.13 0.38 -20.46
CA ARG A 5 -5.86 -0.34 -19.39
C ARG A 5 -6.81 -1.41 -19.94
N VAL A 6 -7.21 -1.32 -21.21
CA VAL A 6 -8.02 -2.34 -21.89
C VAL A 6 -7.16 -3.55 -22.26
N GLN A 7 -5.91 -3.40 -22.71
CA GLN A 7 -4.99 -4.54 -22.88
C GLN A 7 -4.80 -5.32 -21.57
N TYR A 8 -4.74 -4.62 -20.44
CA TYR A 8 -4.66 -5.27 -19.13
C TYR A 8 -6.00 -5.82 -18.61
N ARG A 9 -7.14 -5.61 -19.28
CA ARG A 9 -8.41 -6.31 -18.98
C ARG A 9 -8.59 -7.61 -19.77
N ILE A 10 -7.81 -7.82 -20.84
CA ILE A 10 -8.06 -8.86 -21.85
C ILE A 10 -7.69 -10.30 -21.40
N HIS A 11 -7.06 -10.49 -20.22
CA HIS A 11 -6.73 -11.84 -19.71
C HIS A 11 -7.12 -12.05 -18.24
N SER A 12 -8.42 -11.89 -17.92
CA SER A 12 -8.98 -12.17 -16.58
C SER A 12 -8.65 -13.57 -16.05
N ASN A 13 -8.49 -14.56 -16.95
CA ASN A 13 -8.28 -15.97 -16.61
C ASN A 13 -6.91 -16.21 -15.99
N TRP A 14 -5.83 -15.60 -16.53
CA TRP A 14 -4.49 -15.72 -15.96
C TRP A 14 -4.39 -15.10 -14.57
N ARG A 15 -4.96 -13.90 -14.36
CA ARG A 15 -5.06 -13.32 -13.01
C ARG A 15 -5.79 -14.25 -12.05
N HIS A 16 -6.86 -14.90 -12.51
CA HIS A 16 -7.59 -15.87 -11.70
C HIS A 16 -6.72 -17.07 -11.33
N HIS A 17 -5.99 -17.65 -12.28
CA HIS A 17 -5.08 -18.76 -12.02
C HIS A 17 -3.95 -18.39 -11.07
N VAL A 18 -3.39 -17.17 -11.18
CA VAL A 18 -2.42 -16.68 -10.20
C VAL A 18 -3.03 -16.63 -8.81
N LEU A 19 -4.22 -16.04 -8.65
CA LEU A 19 -4.86 -15.95 -7.33
C LEU A 19 -5.16 -17.34 -6.75
N ARG A 20 -5.71 -18.26 -7.57
CA ARG A 20 -5.98 -19.65 -7.18
C ARG A 20 -4.71 -20.40 -6.80
N TYR A 21 -3.64 -20.23 -7.56
CA TYR A 21 -2.32 -20.78 -7.24
C TYR A 21 -1.81 -20.25 -5.90
N MET A 22 -1.96 -18.94 -5.64
CA MET A 22 -1.55 -18.32 -4.38
C MET A 22 -2.40 -18.76 -3.18
N ASP A 23 -3.69 -19.02 -3.37
CA ASP A 23 -4.59 -19.56 -2.35
C ASP A 23 -4.29 -21.04 -2.03
N ASN A 24 -3.90 -21.81 -3.06
CA ASN A 24 -3.51 -23.21 -2.93
C ASN A 24 -2.09 -23.40 -2.37
N LYS A 25 -1.31 -22.33 -2.16
CA LYS A 25 0.00 -22.45 -1.51
C LYS A 25 -0.16 -22.88 -0.06
N PRO A 26 0.53 -23.94 0.38
CA PRO A 26 0.45 -24.38 1.76
C PRO A 26 0.88 -23.27 2.70
N LYS A 27 0.00 -22.93 3.65
CA LYS A 27 0.26 -21.91 4.68
C LYS A 27 1.28 -22.43 5.70
N LYS A 28 2.58 -22.42 5.39
CA LYS A 28 3.77 -22.64 6.27
C LYS A 28 3.79 -23.82 7.28
N GLN A 29 2.70 -24.54 7.53
CA GLN A 29 2.57 -25.63 8.50
C GLN A 29 2.49 -27.01 7.82
N SER A 30 2.36 -27.05 6.49
CA SER A 30 2.46 -28.28 5.69
C SER A 30 3.88 -28.36 5.13
N LEU A 31 4.72 -29.18 5.77
CA LEU A 31 6.14 -29.37 5.44
C LEU A 31 6.38 -30.20 4.17
N HIS A 32 5.33 -30.69 3.49
CA HIS A 32 5.45 -31.73 2.47
C HIS A 32 4.80 -31.46 1.12
N LEU A 33 4.30 -30.24 0.85
CA LEU A 33 3.73 -29.90 -0.46
C LEU A 33 4.48 -28.70 -1.05
N SER A 34 5.45 -28.96 -1.90
CA SER A 34 6.11 -27.92 -2.70
C SER A 34 5.28 -27.63 -3.95
N ASN A 35 4.11 -26.98 -3.86
CA ASN A 35 3.32 -26.64 -5.05
C ASN A 35 4.08 -25.61 -5.92
N SER A 36 5.03 -26.07 -6.72
CA SER A 36 5.69 -25.32 -7.78
C SER A 36 4.64 -24.93 -8.81
N THR A 37 4.92 -23.90 -9.60
CA THR A 37 4.10 -23.56 -10.77
C THR A 37 3.98 -24.76 -11.72
N LEU A 38 5.06 -25.53 -11.88
CA LEU A 38 5.07 -26.77 -12.65
C LEU A 38 4.09 -27.83 -12.12
N GLU A 39 4.06 -28.07 -10.81
CA GLU A 39 3.10 -29.00 -10.20
C GLU A 39 1.66 -28.53 -10.38
N TYR A 40 1.40 -27.24 -10.17
CA TYR A 40 0.08 -26.64 -10.39
C TYR A 40 -0.38 -26.78 -11.86
N CYS A 41 0.57 -26.68 -12.79
CA CYS A 41 0.40 -26.87 -14.23
C CYS A 41 0.54 -28.33 -14.69
N ARG A 42 0.52 -29.30 -13.77
CA ARG A 42 0.59 -30.76 -14.04
C ARG A 42 1.79 -31.18 -14.91
N GLY A 43 2.94 -30.53 -14.73
CA GLY A 43 4.15 -30.82 -15.50
C GLY A 43 4.25 -30.12 -16.85
N ASN A 44 3.26 -29.30 -17.23
CA ASN A 44 3.37 -28.46 -18.43
C ASN A 44 4.33 -27.29 -18.16
N VAL A 45 5.49 -27.32 -18.82
CA VAL A 45 6.57 -26.34 -18.65
C VAL A 45 6.16 -24.97 -19.19
N GLU A 46 5.55 -24.92 -20.39
CA GLU A 46 5.14 -23.66 -21.03
C GLU A 46 4.13 -22.90 -20.16
N TRP A 47 3.15 -23.59 -19.58
CA TRP A 47 2.18 -22.95 -18.68
C TRP A 47 2.77 -22.59 -17.32
N ALA A 48 3.74 -23.35 -16.82
CA ALA A 48 4.43 -23.00 -15.60
C ALA A 48 5.22 -21.69 -15.78
N GLU A 49 5.95 -21.56 -16.91
CA GLU A 49 6.68 -20.36 -17.28
C GLU A 49 5.75 -19.17 -17.48
N ALA A 50 4.62 -19.35 -18.17
CA ALA A 50 3.59 -18.33 -18.32
C ALA A 50 3.00 -17.91 -16.97
N LEU A 51 2.69 -18.86 -16.08
CA LEU A 51 2.17 -18.58 -14.75
C LEU A 51 3.20 -17.79 -13.91
N ASP A 52 4.48 -18.16 -13.97
CA ASP A 52 5.56 -17.44 -13.30
C ASP A 52 5.72 -16.01 -13.84
N LEU A 53 5.61 -15.81 -15.16
CA LEU A 53 5.59 -14.48 -15.78
C LEU A 53 4.41 -13.65 -15.27
N TRP A 54 3.21 -14.21 -15.22
CA TRP A 54 2.01 -13.54 -14.70
C TRP A 54 2.10 -13.23 -13.19
N ILE A 55 2.70 -14.12 -12.40
CA ILE A 55 3.00 -13.86 -10.98
C ILE A 55 3.96 -12.67 -10.86
N SER A 56 5.01 -12.64 -11.68
CA SER A 56 5.99 -11.53 -11.72
C SER A 56 5.32 -10.22 -12.10
N PHE A 57 4.51 -10.22 -13.16
CA PHE A 57 3.71 -9.08 -13.60
C PHE A 57 2.81 -8.56 -12.49
N MET A 58 2.01 -9.43 -11.86
CA MET A 58 1.09 -9.01 -10.80
C MET A 58 1.83 -8.47 -9.55
N LYS A 59 3.02 -8.98 -9.22
CA LYS A 59 3.84 -8.42 -8.14
C LYS A 59 4.29 -7.00 -8.43
N GLU A 60 4.70 -6.74 -9.67
CA GLU A 60 5.11 -5.41 -10.13
C GLU A 60 3.90 -4.46 -10.30
N GLU A 61 2.74 -4.97 -10.71
CA GLU A 61 1.45 -4.26 -10.68
C GLU A 61 1.11 -3.79 -9.26
N GLU A 62 1.14 -4.70 -8.29
CA GLU A 62 0.89 -4.37 -6.88
C GLU A 62 1.91 -3.38 -6.33
N ARG A 63 3.19 -3.53 -6.69
CA ARG A 63 4.26 -2.59 -6.29
C ARG A 63 4.02 -1.20 -6.87
N TYR A 64 3.70 -1.12 -8.15
CA TYR A 64 3.38 0.14 -8.83
C TYR A 64 2.17 0.81 -8.19
N SER A 65 1.07 0.06 -7.99
CA SER A 65 -0.13 0.57 -7.32
C SER A 65 0.13 1.00 -5.88
N PHE A 66 0.96 0.26 -5.14
CA PHE A 66 1.36 0.62 -3.78
C PHE A 66 2.00 2.01 -3.77
N TYR A 67 3.04 2.26 -4.56
CA TYR A 67 3.73 3.56 -4.53
C TYR A 67 2.92 4.68 -5.18
N ARG A 68 2.38 4.47 -6.39
CA ARG A 68 1.77 5.55 -7.19
C ARG A 68 0.36 5.92 -6.74
N HIS A 69 -0.37 4.99 -6.11
CA HIS A 69 -1.73 5.24 -5.64
C HIS A 69 -1.80 5.24 -4.11
N PHE A 70 -1.44 4.14 -3.46
CA PHE A 70 -1.65 4.02 -2.01
C PHE A 70 -0.76 4.97 -1.20
N VAL A 71 0.55 4.99 -1.45
CA VAL A 71 1.49 5.87 -0.74
C VAL A 71 1.22 7.34 -1.05
N SER A 72 1.10 7.68 -2.35
CA SER A 72 0.80 9.04 -2.81
C SER A 72 -0.48 9.59 -2.16
N GLN A 73 -1.58 8.84 -2.22
CA GLN A 73 -2.85 9.25 -1.61
C GLN A 73 -2.73 9.40 -0.09
N SER A 74 -2.07 8.45 0.58
CA SER A 74 -1.91 8.49 2.03
C SER A 74 -1.16 9.75 2.50
N PHE A 75 -0.12 10.17 1.77
CA PHE A 75 0.57 11.43 2.10
C PHE A 75 -0.21 12.67 1.69
N ALA A 76 -0.96 12.64 0.59
CA ALA A 76 -1.85 13.73 0.20
C ALA A 76 -2.95 13.96 1.26
N ASP A 77 -3.60 12.89 1.72
CA ASP A 77 -4.60 12.94 2.79
C ASP A 77 -3.99 13.49 4.09
N ALA A 78 -2.81 13.01 4.47
CA ALA A 78 -2.11 13.50 5.66
C ALA A 78 -1.81 15.01 5.56
N LYS A 79 -1.36 15.47 4.38
CA LYS A 79 -1.07 16.88 4.09
C LYS A 79 -2.33 17.74 4.16
N ILE A 80 -3.44 17.29 3.58
CA ILE A 80 -4.72 17.99 3.65
C ILE A 80 -5.18 18.13 5.11
N SER A 81 -5.14 17.04 5.88
CA SER A 81 -5.59 17.02 7.27
C SER A 81 -4.74 17.94 8.17
N ILE A 82 -3.41 17.96 8.00
CA ILE A 82 -2.54 18.84 8.80
C ILE A 82 -2.71 20.31 8.39
N GLN A 83 -2.91 20.60 7.11
CA GLN A 83 -3.11 21.96 6.63
C GLN A 83 -4.43 22.54 7.16
N LEU A 84 -5.51 21.76 7.06
CA LEU A 84 -6.80 22.13 7.61
C LEU A 84 -6.72 22.35 9.12
N LEU A 85 -5.97 21.50 9.83
CA LEU A 85 -5.73 21.64 11.26
C LEU A 85 -5.00 22.96 11.58
N ILE A 86 -3.92 23.28 10.86
CA ILE A 86 -3.16 24.52 11.04
C ILE A 86 -4.06 25.74 10.83
N ASP A 87 -4.91 25.73 9.80
CA ASP A 87 -5.75 26.86 9.42
C ASP A 87 -6.92 27.07 10.39
N ARG A 88 -7.48 26.00 10.95
CA ARG A 88 -8.76 26.03 11.68
C ARG A 88 -8.65 25.75 13.17
N GLN A 89 -7.50 25.32 13.69
CA GLN A 89 -7.33 24.96 15.11
C GLN A 89 -7.75 26.06 16.11
N LYS A 90 -7.67 27.34 15.74
CA LYS A 90 -8.03 28.47 16.61
C LYS A 90 -9.54 28.74 16.61
N THR A 91 -10.20 28.52 15.48
CA THR A 91 -11.62 28.84 15.28
C THR A 91 -12.52 27.66 15.64
N ASP A 92 -12.06 26.44 15.42
CA ASP A 92 -12.77 25.23 15.77
C ASP A 92 -11.87 24.29 16.58
N PRO A 93 -11.93 24.36 17.93
CA PRO A 93 -11.16 23.45 18.76
C PRO A 93 -11.59 21.98 18.65
N SER A 94 -12.80 21.69 18.18
CA SER A 94 -13.35 20.32 18.17
C SER A 94 -12.68 19.42 17.13
N ILE A 95 -12.15 20.01 16.05
CA ILE A 95 -11.46 19.30 14.97
C ILE A 95 -9.99 18.97 15.28
N ARG A 96 -9.45 19.48 16.38
CA ARG A 96 -8.00 19.39 16.70
C ARG A 96 -7.51 17.95 16.74
N MET A 97 -8.07 17.14 17.64
CA MET A 97 -7.67 15.74 17.81
C MET A 97 -8.10 14.85 16.65
N PRO A 98 -9.32 14.98 16.07
CA PRO A 98 -9.69 14.23 14.88
C PRO A 98 -8.74 14.43 13.70
N LEU A 99 -8.38 15.67 13.36
CA LEU A 99 -7.48 15.94 12.23
C LEU A 99 -6.05 15.54 12.53
N LEU A 100 -5.57 15.75 13.76
CA LEU A 100 -4.23 15.29 14.16
C LEU A 100 -4.11 13.76 14.05
N ARG A 101 -5.12 13.02 14.54
CA ARG A 101 -5.18 11.57 14.38
C ARG A 101 -5.18 11.19 12.92
N ASP A 102 -6.01 11.83 12.11
CA ASP A 102 -6.11 11.50 10.68
C ASP A 102 -4.78 11.75 9.96
N THR A 103 -4.12 12.86 10.23
CA THR A 103 -2.75 13.13 9.79
C THR A 103 -1.80 11.98 10.18
N PHE A 104 -1.81 11.54 11.43
CA PHE A 104 -0.90 10.49 11.91
C PHE A 104 -1.20 9.13 11.28
N MET A 105 -2.48 8.79 11.14
CA MET A 105 -2.92 7.55 10.50
C MET A 105 -2.53 7.54 9.03
N CYS A 106 -2.88 8.58 8.28
CA CYS A 106 -2.58 8.69 6.86
C CYS A 106 -1.07 8.74 6.61
N TYR A 107 -0.31 9.53 7.39
CA TYR A 107 1.14 9.58 7.27
C TYR A 107 1.81 8.24 7.57
N SER A 108 1.37 7.51 8.59
CA SER A 108 2.05 6.29 9.04
C SER A 108 1.71 5.05 8.20
N ARG A 109 0.54 5.02 7.55
CA ARG A 109 0.06 3.90 6.72
C ARG A 109 1.11 3.35 5.74
N PRO A 110 1.79 4.16 4.91
CA PRO A 110 2.83 3.70 3.99
C PRO A 110 4.03 2.99 4.65
N PHE A 111 4.34 3.33 5.90
CA PHE A 111 5.46 2.74 6.65
C PHE A 111 5.06 1.44 7.36
N THR A 112 3.77 1.11 7.36
CA THR A 112 3.27 -0.16 7.88
C THR A 112 3.12 -1.20 6.79
N LYS A 113 3.15 -2.48 7.19
CA LYS A 113 2.98 -3.60 6.26
C LYS A 113 1.53 -3.69 5.80
N SER A 114 1.26 -3.29 4.57
CA SER A 114 -0.01 -3.57 3.87
C SER A 114 0.08 -4.91 3.15
N ARG A 115 -0.99 -5.70 3.15
CA ARG A 115 -1.03 -7.01 2.49
C ARG A 115 -1.63 -6.84 1.08
N GLY A 116 -0.84 -7.16 0.05
CA GLY A 116 -1.31 -7.28 -1.33
C GLY A 116 -2.17 -8.53 -1.54
N ARG A 117 -2.82 -8.61 -2.70
CA ARG A 117 -3.67 -9.74 -3.12
C ARG A 117 -2.85 -11.01 -3.23
N LEU A 118 -1.59 -10.91 -3.68
CA LEU A 118 -0.65 -12.03 -3.72
C LEU A 118 -0.10 -12.43 -2.33
N GLY A 119 -0.59 -11.82 -1.24
CA GLY A 119 -0.08 -12.06 0.11
C GLY A 119 1.31 -11.45 0.37
N VAL A 120 1.89 -10.75 -0.60
CA VAL A 120 3.11 -9.96 -0.44
C VAL A 120 2.81 -8.80 0.50
N LYS A 121 3.73 -8.52 1.42
CA LYS A 121 3.62 -7.38 2.34
C LYS A 121 4.38 -6.20 1.77
N TYR A 122 3.68 -5.11 1.49
CA TYR A 122 4.24 -3.87 0.98
C TYR A 122 4.34 -2.84 2.10
N CYS A 123 5.48 -2.15 2.15
CA CYS A 123 5.73 -0.97 2.95
C CYS A 123 6.80 -0.14 2.24
N ILE A 124 6.88 1.16 2.53
CA ILE A 124 8.01 1.99 2.12
C ILE A 124 9.28 1.30 2.63
N LYS A 125 10.19 1.03 1.71
CA LYS A 125 11.46 0.37 2.01
C LYS A 125 12.41 1.36 2.71
N LYS A 126 13.31 0.83 3.53
CA LYS A 126 14.29 1.63 4.29
C LYS A 126 15.34 2.31 3.41
N ASP A 127 15.54 1.81 2.19
CA ASP A 127 16.48 2.33 1.19
C ASP A 127 16.04 3.70 0.62
N ILE A 128 14.76 4.05 0.71
CA ILE A 128 14.22 5.38 0.34
C ILE A 128 14.75 6.49 1.27
N GLY A 129 15.31 6.12 2.42
CA GLY A 129 15.74 7.05 3.46
C GLY A 129 14.67 7.27 4.53
N SER A 130 15.04 7.98 5.59
CA SER A 130 14.12 8.34 6.68
C SER A 130 13.67 9.79 6.49
N PRO A 131 12.35 10.08 6.47
CA PRO A 131 11.86 11.45 6.44
C PRO A 131 12.41 12.25 7.63
N ALA A 132 12.88 13.46 7.34
CA ALA A 132 13.36 14.42 8.34
C ALA A 132 12.25 15.41 8.73
N PRO A 133 12.15 15.82 10.02
CA PRO A 133 13.03 15.43 11.12
C PRO A 133 12.72 14.01 11.66
N LYS A 134 13.75 13.18 11.81
CA LYS A 134 13.59 11.77 12.22
C LYS A 134 12.92 11.62 13.59
N MET A 135 13.22 12.51 14.54
CA MET A 135 12.58 12.52 15.86
C MET A 135 11.06 12.66 15.76
N ILE A 136 10.56 13.49 14.83
CA ILE A 136 9.13 13.68 14.60
C ILE A 136 8.55 12.47 13.87
N HIS A 137 9.26 11.91 12.89
CA HIS A 137 8.89 10.64 12.26
C HIS A 137 8.64 9.54 13.31
N ASP A 138 9.66 9.26 14.13
CA ASP A 138 9.61 8.20 15.14
C ASP A 138 8.47 8.45 16.14
N LYS A 139 8.25 9.72 16.53
CA LYS A 139 7.15 10.12 17.39
C LYS A 139 5.78 9.84 16.76
N VAL A 140 5.56 10.26 15.51
CA VAL A 140 4.28 10.03 14.81
C VAL A 140 3.99 8.53 14.64
N ILE A 141 4.99 7.74 14.27
CA ILE A 141 4.84 6.28 14.15
C ILE A 141 4.50 5.65 15.51
N THR A 142 5.24 6.01 16.57
CA THR A 142 5.03 5.50 17.92
C THR A 142 3.64 5.87 18.46
N GLU A 143 3.23 7.13 18.29
CA GLU A 143 1.91 7.59 18.74
C GLU A 143 0.79 6.90 17.95
N ARG A 144 0.97 6.62 16.66
CA ARG A 144 0.00 5.82 15.92
C ARG A 144 -0.11 4.40 16.49
N ASP A 145 1.01 3.73 16.73
CA ASP A 145 1.01 2.37 17.27
C ASP A 145 0.43 2.29 18.70
N GLN A 146 0.72 3.27 19.55
CA GLN A 146 0.28 3.27 20.95
C GLN A 146 -1.14 3.79 21.16
N LEU A 147 -1.52 4.85 20.45
CA LEU A 147 -2.77 5.58 20.71
C LEU A 147 -3.88 5.25 19.73
N TYR A 148 -3.55 4.94 18.46
CA TYR A 148 -4.55 4.88 17.39
C TYR A 148 -4.70 3.50 16.75
N ALA A 149 -3.70 2.63 16.81
CA ALA A 149 -3.76 1.29 16.21
C ALA A 149 -4.80 0.37 16.88
N HIS A 150 -5.17 0.65 18.14
CA HIS A 150 -6.22 -0.06 18.88
C HIS A 150 -7.57 0.67 18.86
N CYS A 151 -7.66 1.80 18.16
CA CYS A 151 -8.90 2.53 17.99
C CYS A 151 -9.60 2.06 16.71
N ASP A 152 -10.33 0.94 16.81
CA ASP A 152 -11.41 0.53 15.89
C ASP A 152 -12.59 1.53 15.95
N LEU A 153 -12.28 2.81 15.92
CA LEU A 153 -13.25 3.88 15.92
C LEU A 153 -13.61 4.15 14.47
N SER A 154 -14.82 3.72 14.09
CA SER A 154 -15.47 4.12 12.84
C SER A 154 -15.44 5.65 12.69
N PRO A 155 -15.35 6.19 11.45
CA PRO A 155 -15.36 7.64 11.19
C PRO A 155 -16.50 8.41 11.87
N LEU A 156 -17.59 7.72 12.22
CA LEU A 156 -18.78 8.30 12.85
C LEU A 156 -18.78 8.24 14.39
N GLN A 157 -17.70 7.79 15.02
CA GLN A 157 -17.68 7.63 16.49
C GLN A 157 -17.21 8.90 17.22
N PRO A 158 -18.06 9.49 18.10
CA PRO A 158 -17.78 10.76 18.77
C PRO A 158 -16.66 10.69 19.83
N ARG A 159 -16.17 9.48 20.17
CA ARG A 159 -15.07 9.28 21.14
C ARG A 159 -13.70 9.70 20.59
N LEU A 160 -13.62 10.04 19.29
CA LEU A 160 -12.40 10.54 18.63
C LEU A 160 -11.90 11.87 19.23
N SER A 161 -12.79 12.71 19.76
CA SER A 161 -12.43 13.98 20.39
C SER A 161 -11.79 13.83 21.77
N LEU A 162 -11.88 12.64 22.38
CA LEU A 162 -11.35 12.33 23.72
C LEU A 162 -9.97 11.63 23.67
N LEU A 163 -9.55 11.16 22.50
CA LEU A 163 -8.22 10.55 22.32
C LEU A 163 -7.13 11.59 22.54
N GLY A 164 -6.20 11.31 23.46
CA GLY A 164 -5.17 12.24 23.92
C GLY A 164 -5.43 12.82 25.33
N ILE A 165 -6.68 12.77 25.81
CA ILE A 165 -7.04 13.17 27.18
C ILE A 165 -6.85 11.95 28.09
N SER A 166 -5.63 11.71 28.60
CA SER A 166 -5.45 10.76 29.69
C SER A 166 -6.12 11.30 30.96
N LEU A 167 -7.10 10.57 31.48
CA LEU A 167 -7.77 10.85 32.75
C LEU A 167 -6.83 10.73 33.99
N LYS A 168 -5.55 10.37 33.81
CA LYS A 168 -4.59 10.10 34.90
C LYS A 168 -3.44 11.11 35.01
N GLY A 169 -3.59 12.34 34.51
CA GLY A 169 -2.64 13.44 34.76
C GLY A 169 -1.33 13.41 33.94
N SER A 170 -1.11 12.38 33.14
CA SER A 170 -0.03 12.28 32.14
C SER A 170 -0.57 12.46 30.71
N GLY A 171 -1.51 13.39 30.53
CA GLY A 171 -2.23 13.59 29.28
C GLY A 171 -1.38 14.20 28.17
N TYR A 172 -1.71 13.89 26.92
CA TYR A 172 -1.14 14.58 25.78
C TYR A 172 -1.87 15.91 25.62
N TYR A 173 -1.24 16.99 26.08
CA TYR A 173 -1.81 18.33 25.97
C TYR A 173 -1.69 18.83 24.54
N TRP A 174 -2.79 19.41 24.03
CA TRP A 174 -2.85 20.06 22.72
C TRP A 174 -1.68 21.02 22.49
N ASP A 175 -1.28 21.78 23.51
CA ASP A 175 -0.19 22.75 23.45
C ASP A 175 1.17 22.13 23.09
N ASN A 176 1.36 20.83 23.36
CA ASN A 176 2.57 20.12 22.93
C ASN A 176 2.55 19.83 21.42
N TYR A 177 1.37 19.54 20.86
CA TYR A 177 1.21 19.28 19.44
C TYR A 177 1.30 20.55 18.60
N VAL A 178 0.69 21.66 19.08
CA VAL A 178 0.73 22.95 18.39
C VAL A 178 2.15 23.36 18.04
N LYS A 179 3.10 23.13 18.95
CA LYS A 179 4.51 23.48 18.77
C LYS A 179 5.20 22.70 17.65
N ILE A 180 4.71 21.51 17.30
CA ILE A 180 5.31 20.61 16.32
C ILE A 180 4.49 20.45 15.04
N LEU A 181 3.32 21.12 14.91
CA LEU A 181 2.51 21.05 13.67
C LEU A 181 3.30 21.46 12.42
N PRO A 182 4.12 22.54 12.44
CA PRO A 182 4.94 22.91 11.28
C PRO A 182 5.97 21.82 10.93
N ASP A 183 6.57 21.19 11.94
CA ASP A 183 7.53 20.10 11.72
C ASP A 183 6.86 18.86 11.14
N ILE A 184 5.61 18.56 11.55
CA ILE A 184 4.81 17.46 10.98
C ILE A 184 4.48 17.75 9.52
N LEU A 185 4.10 18.98 9.17
CA LEU A 185 3.86 19.37 7.77
C LEU A 185 5.14 19.21 6.94
N GLY A 186 6.26 19.77 7.40
CA GLY A 186 7.56 19.62 6.71
C GLY A 186 8.01 18.17 6.58
N LEU A 187 7.74 17.35 7.60
CA LEU A 187 7.98 15.91 7.57
C LEU A 187 7.19 15.19 6.46
N ILE A 188 5.90 15.53 6.30
CA ILE A 188 5.03 14.97 5.26
C ILE A 188 5.54 15.39 3.87
N GLU A 189 5.88 16.66 3.70
CA GLU A 189 6.41 17.18 2.42
C GLU A 189 7.72 16.53 2.04
N HIS A 190 8.61 16.31 3.00
CA HIS A 190 9.86 15.60 2.76
C HIS A 190 9.61 14.11 2.44
N ALA A 191 8.64 13.45 3.08
CA ALA A 191 8.28 12.06 2.75
C ALA A 191 7.71 11.93 1.32
N ILE A 192 6.91 12.92 0.88
CA ILE A 192 6.42 13.03 -0.50
C ILE A 192 7.62 13.13 -1.45
N LEU A 193 8.53 14.08 -1.23
CA LEU A 193 9.70 14.29 -2.07
C LEU A 193 10.58 13.03 -2.17
N LEU A 194 10.86 12.37 -1.05
CA LEU A 194 11.65 11.12 -1.04
C LEU A 194 10.98 10.03 -1.87
N THR A 195 9.66 9.89 -1.73
CA THR A 195 8.90 8.87 -2.46
C THR A 195 8.83 9.19 -3.95
N GLU A 196 8.63 10.46 -4.32
CA GLU A 196 8.64 10.90 -5.71
C GLU A 196 9.99 10.62 -6.36
N ASN A 197 11.09 11.02 -5.72
CA ASN A 197 12.45 10.73 -6.18
C ASN A 197 12.69 9.24 -6.37
N TYR A 198 12.25 8.42 -5.40
CA TYR A 198 12.35 6.97 -5.51
C TYR A 198 11.53 6.41 -6.68
N THR A 199 10.26 6.80 -6.81
CA THR A 199 9.42 6.31 -7.92
C THR A 199 9.96 6.74 -9.28
N ASN A 200 10.52 7.93 -9.39
CA ASN A 200 11.18 8.40 -10.61
C ASN A 200 12.44 7.59 -10.92
N SER A 201 13.26 7.27 -9.91
CA SER A 201 14.46 6.42 -10.08
C SER A 201 14.14 5.01 -10.57
N LEU A 202 12.93 4.53 -10.30
CA LEU A 202 12.42 3.23 -10.76
C LEU A 202 11.65 3.30 -12.08
N GLY A 203 11.54 4.48 -12.71
CA GLY A 203 10.76 4.64 -13.95
C GLY A 203 9.25 4.46 -13.75
N MET A 204 8.73 4.63 -12.52
CA MET A 204 7.29 4.48 -12.21
C MET A 204 6.45 5.72 -12.57
N SER A 205 7.00 6.69 -13.31
CA SER A 205 6.31 7.91 -13.69
C SER A 205 5.14 7.66 -14.64
N ASP A 206 5.29 6.67 -15.52
CA ASP A 206 4.30 6.30 -16.54
C ASP A 206 4.08 4.78 -16.56
N VAL A 207 2.81 4.38 -16.70
CA VAL A 207 2.42 2.96 -16.69
C VAL A 207 3.04 2.22 -17.87
N LYS A 208 3.00 2.80 -19.08
CA LYS A 208 3.52 2.12 -20.28
C LYS A 208 5.04 1.91 -20.16
N THR A 209 5.74 2.94 -19.71
CA THR A 209 7.19 2.89 -19.54
C THR A 209 7.59 1.84 -18.49
N TYR A 210 6.89 1.79 -17.36
CA TYR A 210 7.20 0.86 -16.27
C TYR A 210 6.95 -0.62 -16.66
N PHE A 211 5.88 -0.89 -17.41
CA PHE A 211 5.50 -2.26 -17.79
C PHE A 211 6.03 -2.70 -19.17
N LYS A 212 6.81 -1.87 -19.87
CA LYS A 212 7.30 -2.15 -21.24
C LYS A 212 7.99 -3.51 -21.38
N HIS A 213 8.78 -3.93 -20.40
CA HIS A 213 9.46 -5.23 -20.45
C HIS A 213 8.50 -6.41 -20.51
N PHE A 214 7.32 -6.30 -19.88
CA PHE A 214 6.29 -7.34 -19.92
C PHE A 214 5.59 -7.40 -21.29
N GLU A 215 5.47 -6.27 -21.99
CA GLU A 215 4.95 -6.20 -23.36
C GLU A 215 5.93 -6.84 -24.37
N GLU A 216 7.24 -6.69 -24.16
CA GLU A 216 8.27 -7.25 -25.04
C GLU A 216 8.45 -8.77 -24.90
N THR A 217 8.06 -9.36 -23.77
CA THR A 217 8.24 -10.80 -23.50
C THR A 217 7.36 -11.73 -24.34
N GLY A 218 6.48 -11.23 -25.21
CA GLY A 218 5.73 -12.03 -26.21
C GLY A 218 4.77 -13.11 -25.67
N GLY A 219 4.82 -13.44 -24.37
CA GLY A 219 4.07 -14.54 -23.74
C GLY A 219 2.81 -14.12 -22.99
N LEU A 220 2.41 -12.84 -23.06
CA LEU A 220 1.14 -12.37 -22.48
C LEU A 220 -0.02 -12.38 -23.48
N GLU A 221 0.28 -12.44 -24.78
CA GLU A 221 -0.70 -12.29 -25.85
C GLU A 221 -1.19 -13.63 -26.44
N GLU A 222 -0.47 -14.74 -26.23
CA GLU A 222 -0.79 -16.02 -26.85
C GLU A 222 -1.48 -17.03 -25.92
N GLN A 223 -2.71 -17.36 -26.33
CA GLN A 223 -3.65 -18.39 -25.88
C GLN A 223 -4.24 -18.23 -24.47
N GLU A 224 -5.56 -18.02 -24.42
CA GLU A 224 -6.37 -18.37 -23.25
C GLU A 224 -6.03 -19.80 -22.84
N PRO A 225 -5.82 -20.08 -21.54
CA PRO A 225 -5.57 -21.44 -21.11
C PRO A 225 -6.90 -22.20 -21.07
N THR A 226 -7.44 -22.54 -22.24
CA THR A 226 -8.67 -23.32 -22.41
C THR A 226 -8.59 -24.60 -21.58
N PHE A 227 -7.42 -25.23 -21.53
CA PHE A 227 -7.16 -26.40 -20.70
C PHE A 227 -7.15 -26.13 -19.18
N LEU A 228 -6.62 -25.00 -18.70
CA LEU A 228 -6.72 -24.69 -17.26
C LEU A 228 -8.17 -24.34 -16.88
N ASN A 229 -8.94 -23.76 -17.78
CA ASN A 229 -10.37 -23.55 -17.60
C ASN A 229 -11.14 -24.89 -17.55
N GLU A 230 -10.84 -25.83 -18.45
CA GLU A 230 -11.40 -27.19 -18.44
C GLU A 230 -11.01 -28.00 -17.19
N LEU A 231 -9.76 -27.86 -16.73
CA LEU A 231 -9.23 -28.56 -15.55
C LEU A 231 -9.86 -28.12 -14.23
N TYR A 232 -10.19 -26.83 -14.16
CA TYR A 232 -10.51 -26.16 -12.91
C TYR A 232 -11.92 -25.56 -12.88
N GLY A 233 -12.67 -25.72 -13.97
CA GLY A 233 -14.11 -25.49 -14.09
C GLY A 233 -14.52 -24.03 -14.24
N TYR A 234 -14.09 -23.37 -15.32
CA TYR A 234 -14.65 -22.06 -15.72
C TYR A 234 -15.46 -22.24 -17.02
N GLU A 235 -16.78 -22.06 -16.93
CA GLU A 235 -17.67 -21.76 -18.06
C GLU A 235 -17.58 -20.27 -18.43
#